data_AF-A0A431KK23-F1
#
_entry.id   AF-A0A431KK23-F1
#
_cell.length_a   1.000
_cell.length_b   1.000
_cell.length_c   1.000
_cell.angle_alpha   90.00
_cell.angle_beta   90.00
_cell.angle_gamma   90.00
#
_symmetry.space_group_name_H-M   'P 1'
#
loop_
_entity.id
_entity.type
_entity.pdbx_description
1 polymer ?
#
loop_
_entity_poly.entity_id
_entity_poly.type
_entity_poly.pdbx_seq_one_letter_code
_entity_poly.pdbx_strand_id
1 'polypeptide(L)' 'MKQSGSGTAAKRMTEIRVAWPHGLHEDRPGKPTSGGVWFPDTPENRRDLTIIVESGCEACGPDSHWIEEREA' A
#
# COMPACT_ATOMS: atom_id res chain seq x y z
N MET A 1 -36.97 -27.86 -12.40
CA MET A 1 -35.62 -27.55 -11.91
C MET A 1 -34.87 -26.71 -12.94
N LYS A 2 -34.60 -25.44 -12.63
CA LYS A 2 -33.48 -24.67 -13.19
C LYS A 2 -32.99 -23.76 -12.07
N GLN A 3 -31.90 -24.17 -11.40
CA GLN A 3 -31.23 -23.34 -10.41
C GLN A 3 -30.58 -22.19 -11.17
N SER A 4 -30.98 -20.95 -10.87
CA SER A 4 -30.29 -19.75 -11.33
C SER A 4 -29.27 -19.39 -10.26
N GLY A 5 -28.03 -19.82 -10.45
CA GLY A 5 -26.91 -19.45 -9.60
C GLY A 5 -26.56 -17.98 -9.83
N SER A 6 -26.94 -17.12 -8.89
CA SER A 6 -26.36 -15.78 -8.76
C SER A 6 -24.93 -15.96 -8.25
N GLY A 7 -23.96 -16.00 -9.17
CA GLY A 7 -22.54 -15.97 -8.83
C GLY A 7 -22.18 -14.57 -8.32
N THR A 8 -22.17 -14.38 -7.01
CA THR A 8 -21.51 -13.21 -6.40
C THR A 8 -20.04 -13.30 -6.78
N ALA A 9 -19.56 -12.40 -7.65
CA ALA A 9 -18.13 -12.23 -7.85
C ALA A 9 -17.51 -11.94 -6.48
N ALA A 10 -16.63 -12.83 -6.00
CA ALA A 10 -15.91 -12.61 -4.76
C ALA A 10 -15.21 -11.24 -4.86
N LYS A 11 -15.46 -10.35 -3.90
CA LYS A 11 -14.75 -9.07 -3.81
C LYS A 11 -13.26 -9.39 -3.72
N ARG A 12 -12.49 -9.08 -4.77
CA ARG A 12 -11.04 -9.23 -4.75
C ARG A 12 -10.51 -8.38 -3.59
N MET A 13 -9.69 -8.99 -2.74
CA MET A 13 -9.06 -8.27 -1.64
C MET A 13 -7.89 -7.47 -2.22
N THR A 14 -7.89 -6.17 -1.98
CA THR A 14 -6.79 -5.27 -2.34
C THR A 14 -5.90 -5.11 -1.13
N GLU A 15 -4.59 -5.06 -1.35
CA GLU A 15 -3.61 -4.66 -0.34
C GLU A 15 -2.94 -3.35 -0.76
N ILE A 16 -2.52 -2.58 0.23
CA ILE A 16 -1.85 -1.29 0.08
C ILE A 16 -0.57 -1.23 0.91
N ARG A 17 0.41 -0.45 0.46
CA ARG A 17 1.60 -0.10 1.25
C ARG A 17 2.07 1.32 0.94
N VAL A 18 2.89 1.88 1.81
CA VAL A 18 3.70 3.06 1.47
C VAL A 18 4.93 2.60 0.69
N ALA A 19 5.23 3.31 -0.39
CA ALA A 19 6.40 3.12 -1.23
C ALA A 19 7.20 4.42 -1.36
N TRP A 20 8.44 4.27 -1.80
CA TRP A 20 9.40 5.37 -1.98
C TRP A 20 10.48 4.98 -3.01
N PRO A 21 11.27 5.94 -3.54
CA PRO A 21 12.34 5.65 -4.47
C PRO A 21 13.39 4.71 -3.86
N HIS A 22 13.90 3.78 -4.66
CA HIS A 22 14.93 2.86 -4.19
C HIS A 22 16.17 3.63 -3.72
N GLY A 23 16.63 3.32 -2.50
CA GLY A 23 17.78 3.99 -1.88
C GLY A 23 17.43 5.22 -1.04
N LEU A 24 16.15 5.61 -0.95
CA LEU A 24 15.72 6.64 0.00
C LEU A 24 15.80 6.14 1.45
N HIS A 25 15.42 4.88 1.68
CA HIS A 25 15.51 4.21 2.97
C HIS A 25 16.25 2.88 2.85
N GLU A 26 16.82 2.43 3.96
CA GLU A 26 17.47 1.14 4.10
C GLU A 26 16.84 0.34 5.24
N ASP A 27 16.53 -0.95 5.01
CA ASP A 27 16.07 -1.85 6.10
C ASP A 27 17.17 -2.11 7.11
N ARG A 28 18.41 -2.18 6.60
CA ARG A 28 19.66 -2.48 7.30
C ARG A 28 20.79 -1.81 6.52
N PRO A 29 21.94 -1.50 7.16
CA PRO A 29 23.06 -0.85 6.49
C PRO A 29 23.43 -1.55 5.16
N GLY A 30 23.34 -0.81 4.06
CA GLY A 30 23.65 -1.28 2.71
C GLY A 30 22.56 -2.12 2.03
N LYS A 31 21.35 -2.18 2.58
CA LYS A 31 20.19 -2.86 1.98
C LYS A 31 19.05 -1.86 1.71
N PRO A 32 19.10 -1.14 0.58
CA PRO A 32 18.06 -0.19 0.21
C PRO A 32 16.72 -0.87 -0.05
N THR A 33 15.63 -0.17 0.29
CA THR A 33 14.26 -0.60 0.03
C THR A 33 13.47 0.45 -0.74
N SER A 34 12.31 0.04 -1.24
CA SER A 34 11.39 0.88 -2.01
C SER A 34 9.96 0.86 -1.49
N GLY A 35 9.77 0.40 -0.25
CA GLY A 35 8.45 0.41 0.39
C GLY A 35 8.37 -0.44 1.64
N GLY A 36 7.30 -0.21 2.39
CA GLY A 36 6.99 -0.92 3.63
C GLY A 36 6.21 -2.22 3.42
N VAL A 37 5.59 -2.65 4.52
CA VAL A 37 4.75 -3.85 4.59
C VAL A 37 3.42 -3.62 3.86
N TRP A 38 2.90 -4.66 3.22
CA TRP A 38 1.56 -4.66 2.62
C TRP A 38 0.49 -4.92 3.68
N PHE A 39 -0.58 -4.14 3.65
CA PHE A 39 -1.74 -4.23 4.54
C PHE A 39 -3.02 -4.40 3.71
N PRO A 40 -4.07 -5.06 4.22
CA PRO A 40 -5.37 -5.04 3.57
C PRO A 40 -5.87 -3.60 3.38
N ASP A 41 -6.51 -3.31 2.25
CA ASP A 41 -7.10 -2.00 1.97
C ASP A 41 -8.40 -1.80 2.78
N THR A 42 -8.25 -1.43 4.05
CA THR A 42 -9.33 -0.96 4.90
C THR A 42 -9.28 0.56 5.04
N PRO A 43 -10.40 1.23 5.35
CA PRO A 43 -10.41 2.68 5.58
C PRO A 43 -9.39 3.13 6.63
N GLU A 44 -9.20 2.34 7.68
CA GLU A 44 -8.24 2.62 8.75
C GLU A 44 -6.79 2.54 8.24
N ASN A 45 -6.44 1.45 7.56
CA ASN A 45 -5.08 1.29 7.02
C ASN A 45 -4.79 2.39 5.99
N ARG A 46 -5.73 2.71 5.09
CA ARG A 46 -5.53 3.75 4.08
C ARG A 46 -5.31 5.13 4.71
N ARG A 47 -6.06 5.45 5.78
CA ARG A 47 -5.86 6.69 6.54
C ARG A 47 -4.46 6.73 7.16
N ASP A 48 -4.06 5.67 7.84
CA ASP A 48 -2.77 5.62 8.54
C ASP A 48 -1.59 5.69 7.55
N LEU A 49 -1.66 4.97 6.43
CA LEU A 49 -0.65 5.05 5.37
C LEU A 49 -0.61 6.42 4.70
N THR A 50 -1.74 7.13 4.57
CA THR A 50 -1.76 8.50 4.05
C THR A 50 -1.00 9.46 4.96
N ILE A 51 -1.18 9.36 6.28
CA ILE A 51 -0.43 10.17 7.26
C ILE A 51 1.08 9.91 7.15
N ILE A 52 1.47 8.65 6.94
CA ILE A 52 2.88 8.28 6.73
C ILE A 52 3.42 8.89 5.43
N VAL A 53 2.65 8.88 4.34
CA VAL A 53 3.03 9.53 3.07
C VAL A 53 3.22 11.02 3.26
N GLU A 54 2.27 11.71 3.92
CA GLU A 54 2.37 13.15 4.19
C GLU A 54 3.62 13.48 5.00
N SER A 55 3.86 12.74 6.08
CA SER A 55 5.02 12.91 6.94
C SER A 55 6.34 12.62 6.20
N GLY A 56 6.36 11.57 5.37
CA GLY A 56 7.51 11.21 4.55
C GLY A 56 7.84 12.27 3.50
N CYS A 57 6.82 12.82 2.84
CA CYS A 57 6.98 13.92 1.89
C CYS A 57 7.43 15.22 2.55
N GLU A 58 6.97 15.52 3.77
CA GLU A 58 7.47 16.67 4.53
C GLU A 58 8.97 16.52 4.86
N ALA A 59 9.41 15.31 5.23
CA ALA A 59 10.79 15.05 5.64
C ALA A 59 11.78 14.91 4.46
N CYS A 60 11.37 14.27 3.37
CA CYS A 60 12.26 13.89 2.27
C CYS A 60 12.02 14.71 0.99
N GLY A 61 11.04 15.61 1.00
CA GLY A 61 10.65 16.43 -0.12
C GLY A 61 9.39 15.93 -0.83
N PRO A 62 8.74 16.78 -1.63
CA PRO A 62 7.52 16.43 -2.35
C PRO A 62 7.67 15.17 -3.20
N ASP A 63 6.60 14.39 -3.29
CA ASP A 63 6.49 13.16 -4.10
C ASP A 63 7.51 12.05 -3.76
N SER A 64 8.20 12.15 -2.62
CA SER A 64 9.15 11.14 -2.14
C SER A 64 8.49 9.87 -1.61
N HIS A 65 7.20 9.93 -1.27
CA HIS A 65 6.41 8.80 -0.77
C HIS A 65 5.05 8.75 -1.46
N TRP A 66 4.51 7.56 -1.69
CA TRP A 66 3.18 7.33 -2.26
C TRP A 66 2.56 6.02 -1.76
N ILE A 67 1.26 5.83 -1.98
CA ILE A 67 0.59 4.55 -1.74
C ILE A 67 0.63 3.71 -3.02
N GLU A 68 1.10 2.47 -2.91
CA GLU A 68 0.92 1.43 -3.92
C GLU A 68 -0.25 0.53 -3.56
N GLU A 69 -0.91 -0.04 -4.58
CA GLU A 69 -2.01 -0.97 -4.44
C GLU A 69 -1.72 -2.25 -5.23
N ARG A 70 -2.15 -3.41 -4.73
CA ARG A 70 -2.11 -4.69 -5.45
C ARG A 70 -3.34 -5.54 -5.17
N GLU A 71 -3.69 -6.41 -6.10
CA GLU A 71 -4.61 -7.52 -5.81
C GLU A 71 -3.88 -8.58 -4.97
N ALA A 72 -4.55 -9.10 -3.94
CA ALA A 72 -4.05 -10.18 -3.08
C ALA A 72 -4.25 -11.57 -3.70
#